data_AF-A0A497GJM4-F1
#
_entry.id   AF-A0A497GJM4-F1
#
_cell.length_a   1.000
_cell.length_b   1.000
_cell.length_c   1.000
_cell.angle_alpha   90.00
_cell.angle_beta   90.00
_cell.angle_gamma   90.00
#
_symmetry.space_group_name_H-M   'P 1'
#
loop_
_entity.id
_entity.type
_entity.pdbx_description
1 polymer ?
#
loop_
_entity_poly.entity_id
_entity_poly.type
_entity_poly.pdbx_seq_one_letter_code
_entity_poly.pdbx_strand_id
1 'polypeptide(L)'
;MKDMYSFLRTNSELDVLIGMEYYVTSTPPIRGKLRKSPEDFQVFEVSRQGIIAINVKGLKVLYDKTRGLYAIYILSKSNIPFNTMLSWLKSEFGTNNIGMAGIKDTRAVSHQFISIPLSDKVRDNILKSESDGRYIALSFVGFSPKGLSVGGNLGNIFKITIREVNVTRDVFKNVFEKLMHEIRVYGGLPNYFGYQRFGTIRPNTHIIGRYILLGDYEAAIMELLLSVYPHESPRSKEAREFLKETMDFKRALNRFPPSLKYERIVIKYLSRHRNDYKGALLRLPQWLRKLFIEAYQSYIFNKLVSYRLSLGIGLNEVIHGDNVFLLSSGYVRKAERDSDIDELQEYVDLGLARIELPLVGYATPINDTRLDEMLIKILEEEGIDLKLFKEVYPIAPPIKGTLRPLSCNPLLYDFSINDDTVTVTFFMPSGSYATVFLREVLKPRDPFIVGL
;
A
#
# COMPACT_ATOMS: atom_id res chain seq x y z
N MET A 1 34.34 12.77 -6.57
CA MET A 1 32.99 12.77 -7.17
C MET A 1 32.54 11.33 -7.20
N LYS A 2 31.59 10.93 -6.33
CA LYS A 2 30.87 9.66 -6.53
C LYS A 2 30.14 9.79 -7.87
N ASP A 3 30.23 8.78 -8.74
CA ASP A 3 29.51 8.77 -10.01
C ASP A 3 28.01 8.98 -9.74
N MET A 4 27.44 10.03 -10.34
CA MET A 4 26.01 10.32 -10.21
C MET A 4 25.24 9.17 -10.86
N TYR A 5 24.43 8.44 -10.07
CA TYR A 5 23.72 7.28 -10.56
C TYR A 5 22.70 7.67 -11.64
N SER A 6 22.67 6.92 -12.74
CA SER A 6 21.63 7.07 -13.77
C SER A 6 20.52 6.05 -13.53
N PHE A 7 19.47 6.48 -12.83
CA PHE A 7 18.30 5.64 -12.56
C PHE A 7 17.33 5.65 -13.75
N LEU A 8 16.70 4.50 -14.00
CA LEU A 8 15.80 4.33 -15.15
C LEU A 8 14.44 4.97 -14.86
N ARG A 9 14.04 5.94 -15.70
CA ARG A 9 12.68 6.52 -15.64
C ARG A 9 11.65 5.56 -16.22
N THR A 10 10.46 5.53 -15.63
CA THR A 10 9.34 4.72 -16.11
C THR A 10 8.79 5.21 -17.44
N ASN A 11 8.27 4.27 -18.23
CA ASN A 11 7.50 4.54 -19.43
C ASN A 11 5.99 4.30 -19.23
N SER A 12 5.56 4.05 -17.98
CA SER A 12 4.17 3.88 -17.62
C SER A 12 3.52 5.20 -17.21
N GLU A 13 2.43 5.56 -17.88
CA GLU A 13 1.62 6.73 -17.52
C GLU A 13 1.01 6.58 -16.12
N LEU A 14 0.62 5.36 -15.75
CA LEU A 14 0.06 5.08 -14.43
C LEU A 14 1.10 5.31 -13.33
N ASP A 15 2.33 4.88 -13.53
CA ASP A 15 3.41 5.14 -12.58
C ASP A 15 3.64 6.64 -12.36
N VAL A 16 3.68 7.41 -13.46
CA VAL A 16 3.81 8.87 -13.41
C VAL A 16 2.63 9.50 -12.68
N LEU A 17 1.40 9.06 -12.97
CA LEU A 17 0.18 9.55 -12.33
C LEU A 17 0.21 9.41 -10.80
N ILE A 18 0.89 8.38 -10.27
CA ILE A 18 0.99 8.11 -8.83
C ILE A 18 2.37 8.41 -8.24
N GLY A 19 3.24 9.08 -9.00
CA GLY A 19 4.53 9.57 -8.54
C GLY A 19 5.64 8.52 -8.42
N MET A 20 5.48 7.32 -8.97
CA MET A 20 6.52 6.27 -9.00
C MET A 20 7.37 6.40 -10.26
N GLU A 21 8.03 7.53 -10.48
CA GLU A 21 8.63 7.87 -11.78
C GLU A 21 9.91 7.11 -12.11
N TYR A 22 10.60 6.54 -11.12
CA TYR A 22 11.90 5.88 -11.30
C TYR A 22 11.91 4.42 -10.83
N TYR A 23 12.74 3.63 -11.50
CA TYR A 23 13.21 2.31 -11.11
C TYR A 23 14.61 2.46 -10.51
N VAL A 24 14.94 1.66 -9.50
CA VAL A 24 16.30 1.63 -8.93
C VAL A 24 17.24 0.75 -9.75
N THR A 25 16.68 -0.12 -10.59
CA THR A 25 17.41 -1.11 -11.39
C THR A 25 17.44 -0.77 -12.87
N SER A 26 18.59 -1.02 -13.49
CA SER A 26 18.80 -0.92 -14.94
C SER A 26 18.58 -2.25 -15.66
N THR A 27 18.54 -3.34 -14.88
CA THR A 27 18.38 -4.71 -15.37
C THR A 27 17.13 -4.85 -16.26
N PRO A 28 17.23 -5.48 -17.45
CA PRO A 28 16.10 -5.69 -18.35
C PRO A 28 14.92 -6.39 -17.65
N PRO A 29 13.68 -6.03 -18.00
CA PRO A 29 12.51 -6.61 -17.36
C PRO A 29 12.33 -8.08 -17.69
N ILE A 30 11.81 -8.82 -16.72
CA ILE A 30 11.29 -10.17 -16.93
C ILE A 30 9.84 -10.00 -17.38
N ARG A 31 9.52 -10.40 -18.61
CA ARG A 31 8.15 -10.30 -19.13
C ARG A 31 7.31 -11.46 -18.62
N GLY A 32 6.09 -11.15 -18.20
CA GLY A 32 5.12 -12.15 -17.76
C GLY A 32 3.84 -11.52 -17.24
N LYS A 33 2.90 -12.35 -16.78
CA LYS A 33 1.62 -11.94 -16.22
C LYS A 33 1.43 -12.48 -14.81
N LEU A 34 0.84 -11.65 -13.95
CA LEU A 34 0.49 -11.98 -12.58
C LEU A 34 -1.01 -12.27 -12.43
N ARG A 35 -1.36 -12.91 -11.32
CA ARG A 35 -2.74 -13.08 -10.84
C ARG A 35 -3.69 -13.74 -11.86
N LYS A 36 -3.24 -14.67 -12.71
CA LYS A 36 -4.13 -15.42 -13.63
C LYS A 36 -5.13 -16.24 -12.82
N SER A 37 -4.68 -16.84 -11.72
CA SER A 37 -5.52 -17.36 -10.65
C SER A 37 -5.14 -16.73 -9.29
N PRO A 38 -5.99 -16.86 -8.24
CA PRO A 38 -5.66 -16.38 -6.90
C PRO A 38 -4.41 -17.03 -6.30
N GLU A 39 -4.14 -18.29 -6.67
CA GLU A 39 -3.01 -19.08 -6.19
C GLU A 39 -1.66 -18.58 -6.74
N ASP A 40 -1.69 -17.78 -7.81
CA ASP A 40 -0.51 -17.09 -8.32
C ASP A 40 -0.04 -15.97 -7.39
N PHE A 41 -0.87 -15.56 -6.42
CA PHE A 41 -0.54 -14.50 -5.49
C PHE A 41 -0.84 -14.96 -4.06
N GLN A 42 0.16 -15.54 -3.40
CA GLN A 42 0.01 -16.05 -2.04
C GLN A 42 0.71 -15.12 -1.04
N VAL A 43 0.04 -14.85 0.07
CA VAL A 43 0.52 -13.93 1.11
C VAL A 43 0.42 -14.61 2.46
N PHE A 44 1.52 -14.65 3.20
CA PHE A 44 1.62 -15.26 4.52
C PHE A 44 2.08 -14.20 5.52
N GLU A 45 1.23 -13.86 6.48
CA GLU A 45 1.59 -12.91 7.53
C GLU A 45 2.69 -13.49 8.42
N VAL A 46 3.67 -12.64 8.76
CA VAL A 46 4.71 -12.95 9.75
C VAL A 46 4.46 -12.11 11.00
N SER A 47 4.22 -12.75 12.14
CA SER A 47 4.03 -12.06 13.41
C SER A 47 5.30 -11.32 13.85
N ARG A 48 5.19 -10.43 14.85
CA ARG A 48 6.37 -9.76 15.44
C ARG A 48 7.39 -10.72 16.05
N GLN A 49 6.96 -11.93 16.41
CA GLN A 49 7.82 -12.99 16.92
C GLN A 49 8.44 -13.85 15.80
N GLY A 50 8.25 -13.48 14.53
CA GLY A 50 8.80 -14.23 13.38
C GLY A 50 7.98 -15.45 12.97
N ILE A 51 6.75 -15.60 13.47
CA ILE A 51 5.92 -16.78 13.20
C ILE A 51 5.12 -16.57 11.91
N ILE A 52 5.17 -17.55 11.01
CA ILE A 52 4.47 -17.54 9.73
C ILE A 52 3.07 -18.16 9.89
N ALA A 53 2.04 -17.49 9.36
CA ALA A 53 0.64 -17.88 9.46
C ALA A 53 0.22 -19.08 8.59
N ILE A 54 0.94 -20.21 8.60
CA ILE A 54 0.57 -21.43 7.85
C ILE A 54 0.65 -22.73 8.65
N ASN A 55 1.48 -22.77 9.70
CA ASN A 55 1.79 -24.02 10.37
C ASN A 55 1.09 -24.14 11.73
N VAL A 56 -0.09 -24.75 11.75
CA VAL A 56 -0.82 -25.06 12.99
C VAL A 56 -0.13 -26.18 13.79
N LYS A 57 0.58 -27.10 13.10
CA LYS A 57 1.28 -28.24 13.70
C LYS A 57 2.67 -27.81 14.17
N GLY A 58 2.75 -27.38 15.43
CA GLY A 58 3.99 -26.96 16.08
C GLY A 58 3.87 -25.59 16.76
N LEU A 59 2.81 -24.85 16.46
CA LEU A 59 2.50 -23.55 17.08
C LEU A 59 1.77 -23.64 18.43
N LYS A 60 1.63 -24.85 19.00
CA LYS A 60 0.88 -25.13 20.25
C LYS A 60 1.37 -24.37 21.49
N VAL A 61 2.47 -23.63 21.39
CA VAL A 61 3.01 -22.85 22.50
C VAL A 61 3.10 -21.40 22.07
N LEU A 62 2.04 -20.64 22.35
CA LEU A 62 2.24 -19.23 22.62
C LEU A 62 1.50 -18.76 23.87
N TYR A 63 0.35 -19.33 24.24
CA TYR A 63 -0.43 -18.79 25.35
C TYR A 63 -1.35 -19.83 26.02
N ASP A 64 -1.22 -19.95 27.34
CA ASP A 64 -2.00 -20.79 28.25
C ASP A 64 -3.47 -20.29 28.36
N LYS A 65 -4.43 -21.24 28.40
CA LYS A 65 -5.87 -21.03 28.62
C LYS A 65 -6.16 -20.25 29.90
N THR A 66 -5.28 -20.29 30.90
CA THR A 66 -5.51 -19.67 32.21
C THR A 66 -5.35 -18.14 32.23
N ARG A 67 -4.82 -17.51 31.16
CA ARG A 67 -4.43 -16.08 31.16
C ARG A 67 -4.81 -15.26 29.92
N GLY A 68 -5.55 -15.83 28.96
CA GLY A 68 -5.82 -15.17 27.68
C GLY A 68 -7.24 -14.62 27.54
N LEU A 69 -7.39 -13.32 27.29
CA LEU A 69 -8.67 -12.66 27.01
C LEU A 69 -9.12 -12.79 25.55
N TYR A 70 -8.25 -13.32 24.69
CA TYR A 70 -8.47 -13.46 23.26
C TYR A 70 -8.07 -14.85 22.78
N ALA A 71 -8.82 -15.41 21.85
CA ALA A 71 -8.46 -16.58 21.05
C ALA A 71 -7.78 -16.12 19.75
N ILE A 72 -6.66 -16.75 19.41
CA ILE A 72 -5.89 -16.50 18.19
C ILE A 72 -6.16 -17.60 17.18
N TYR A 73 -6.48 -17.19 15.96
CA TYR A 73 -6.66 -18.08 14.82
C TYR A 73 -5.75 -17.66 13.67
N ILE A 74 -5.33 -18.63 12.86
CA ILE A 74 -4.90 -18.38 11.48
C ILE A 74 -6.14 -18.37 10.60
N LEU A 75 -6.39 -17.25 9.94
CA LEU A 75 -7.40 -17.07 8.92
C LEU A 75 -6.77 -17.27 7.54
N SER A 76 -7.23 -18.28 6.81
CA SER A 76 -6.87 -18.54 5.42
C SER A 76 -8.05 -18.14 4.53
N LYS A 77 -7.83 -17.34 3.49
CA LYS A 77 -8.90 -16.96 2.54
C LYS A 77 -8.41 -16.88 1.09
N SER A 78 -9.32 -17.14 0.15
CA SER A 78 -9.13 -16.93 -1.30
C SER A 78 -10.37 -16.27 -1.89
N ASN A 79 -10.19 -15.19 -2.67
CA ASN A 79 -11.29 -14.45 -3.33
C ASN A 79 -12.38 -13.91 -2.40
N ILE A 80 -12.09 -13.72 -1.11
CA ILE A 80 -13.04 -13.18 -0.12
C ILE A 80 -12.73 -11.68 0.12
N PRO A 81 -13.68 -10.76 -0.20
CA PRO A 81 -13.58 -9.36 0.17
C PRO A 81 -13.63 -9.15 1.68
N PHE A 82 -13.01 -8.07 2.15
CA PHE A 82 -12.91 -7.75 3.57
C PHE A 82 -14.27 -7.71 4.31
N ASN A 83 -15.29 -7.05 3.73
CA ASN A 83 -16.60 -6.95 4.38
C ASN A 83 -17.33 -8.30 4.45
N THR A 84 -17.16 -9.15 3.44
CA THR A 84 -17.72 -10.52 3.43
C THR A 84 -17.06 -11.37 4.51
N MET A 85 -15.73 -11.28 4.64
CA MET A 85 -14.96 -11.93 5.72
C MET A 85 -15.46 -11.48 7.10
N LEU A 86 -15.59 -10.17 7.34
CA LEU A 86 -16.09 -9.66 8.62
C LEU A 86 -17.51 -10.14 8.93
N SER A 87 -18.40 -10.15 7.93
CA SER A 87 -19.77 -10.64 8.09
C SER A 87 -19.80 -12.12 8.50
N TRP A 88 -18.95 -12.94 7.88
CA TRP A 88 -18.82 -14.35 8.21
C TRP A 88 -18.24 -14.57 9.61
N LEU A 89 -17.17 -13.86 9.97
CA LEU A 89 -16.61 -13.94 11.32
C LEU A 89 -17.61 -13.49 12.40
N LYS A 90 -18.42 -12.47 12.11
CA LYS A 90 -19.51 -12.03 12.99
C LYS A 90 -20.57 -13.10 13.17
N SER A 91 -20.96 -13.83 12.12
CA SER A 91 -21.93 -14.93 12.27
C SER A 91 -21.38 -16.07 13.12
N GLU A 92 -20.09 -16.42 12.94
CA GLU A 92 -19.43 -17.48 13.71
C GLU A 92 -19.28 -17.11 15.20
N PHE A 93 -18.76 -15.91 15.51
CA PHE A 93 -18.36 -15.53 16.86
C PHE A 93 -19.30 -14.56 17.57
N GLY A 94 -20.29 -13.99 16.88
CA GLY A 94 -21.24 -13.03 17.45
C GLY A 94 -20.65 -11.66 17.83
N THR A 95 -19.44 -11.33 17.35
CA THR A 95 -18.75 -10.08 17.70
C THR A 95 -18.20 -9.37 16.47
N ASN A 96 -18.16 -8.03 16.51
CA ASN A 96 -17.45 -7.20 15.52
C ASN A 96 -16.02 -6.87 15.97
N ASN A 97 -15.65 -7.19 17.21
CA ASN A 97 -14.35 -6.88 17.77
C ASN A 97 -13.34 -7.94 17.34
N ILE A 98 -12.90 -7.86 16.09
CA ILE A 98 -11.97 -8.81 15.47
C ILE A 98 -10.65 -8.07 15.27
N GLY A 99 -9.64 -8.47 16.04
CA GLY A 99 -8.29 -7.90 15.92
C GLY A 99 -7.51 -8.52 14.76
N MET A 100 -6.75 -7.71 14.04
CA MET A 100 -5.90 -8.11 12.92
C MET A 100 -4.80 -7.07 12.70
N ALA A 101 -3.64 -7.51 12.17
CA ALA A 101 -2.53 -6.61 11.88
C ALA A 101 -2.72 -5.77 10.61
N GLY A 102 -3.48 -6.28 9.65
CA GLY A 102 -3.79 -5.57 8.41
C GLY A 102 -4.76 -6.34 7.51
N ILE A 103 -5.24 -5.65 6.47
CA ILE A 103 -6.09 -6.23 5.44
C ILE A 103 -5.19 -6.83 4.36
N LYS A 104 -5.56 -8.02 3.84
CA LYS A 104 -4.88 -8.68 2.72
C LYS A 104 -5.72 -8.60 1.45
N ASP A 105 -5.05 -8.68 0.30
CA ASP A 105 -5.67 -8.64 -1.03
C ASP A 105 -6.85 -9.61 -1.17
N THR A 106 -7.88 -9.18 -1.91
CA THR A 106 -9.04 -10.03 -2.21
C THR A 106 -8.69 -11.09 -3.25
N ARG A 107 -8.03 -10.71 -4.36
CA ARG A 107 -7.64 -11.60 -5.47
C ARG A 107 -6.27 -12.25 -5.19
N ALA A 108 -6.22 -13.02 -4.12
CA ALA A 108 -5.03 -13.67 -3.60
C ALA A 108 -5.44 -14.82 -2.66
N VAL A 109 -4.55 -15.79 -2.46
CA VAL A 109 -4.62 -16.69 -1.31
C VAL A 109 -3.85 -16.04 -0.16
N SER A 110 -4.53 -15.73 0.94
CA SER A 110 -3.89 -15.05 2.07
C SER A 110 -4.09 -15.78 3.37
N HIS A 111 -3.03 -15.84 4.17
CA HIS A 111 -3.06 -16.37 5.52
C HIS A 111 -2.60 -15.30 6.50
N GLN A 112 -3.40 -15.05 7.53
CA GLN A 112 -3.15 -13.99 8.52
C GLN A 112 -3.58 -14.42 9.91
N PHE A 113 -3.00 -13.80 10.94
CA PHE A 113 -3.50 -13.99 12.29
C PHE A 113 -4.72 -13.09 12.54
N ILE A 114 -5.69 -13.61 13.28
CA ILE A 114 -6.80 -12.83 13.84
C ILE A 114 -6.94 -13.13 15.33
N SER A 115 -7.46 -12.17 16.08
CA SER A 115 -7.81 -12.34 17.49
C SER A 115 -9.29 -12.10 17.73
N ILE A 116 -9.94 -13.03 18.42
CA ILE A 116 -11.36 -12.98 18.80
C ILE A 116 -11.45 -12.91 20.33
N PRO A 117 -12.20 -11.97 20.92
CA PRO A 117 -12.45 -11.95 22.36
C PRO A 117 -13.00 -13.28 22.85
N LEU A 118 -12.52 -13.73 24.02
CA LEU A 118 -12.95 -14.99 24.59
C LEU A 118 -14.46 -15.00 24.85
N SER A 119 -15.12 -16.08 24.46
CA SER A 119 -16.55 -16.34 24.68
C SER A 119 -16.85 -17.83 24.47
N ASP A 120 -18.05 -18.28 24.82
CA ASP A 120 -18.49 -19.67 24.63
C ASP A 120 -18.54 -20.11 23.16
N LYS A 121 -18.44 -19.16 22.23
CA LYS A 121 -18.39 -19.42 20.78
C LYS A 121 -16.99 -19.72 20.26
N VAL A 122 -15.94 -19.51 21.07
CA VAL A 122 -14.56 -19.87 20.71
C VAL A 122 -14.43 -21.39 20.70
N ARG A 123 -13.89 -21.93 19.60
CA ARG A 123 -13.68 -23.37 19.40
C ARG A 123 -12.27 -23.66 18.91
N ASP A 124 -11.74 -24.82 19.25
CA ASP A 124 -10.40 -25.28 18.83
C ASP A 124 -10.41 -26.10 17.52
N ASN A 125 -11.58 -26.33 16.93
CA ASN A 125 -11.74 -27.02 15.65
C ASN A 125 -11.52 -26.09 14.44
N ILE A 126 -11.27 -26.70 13.28
CA ILE A 126 -11.19 -25.97 12.01
C ILE A 126 -12.60 -25.57 11.58
N LEU A 127 -12.81 -24.27 11.36
CA LEU A 127 -14.03 -23.74 10.74
C LEU A 127 -13.72 -23.45 9.27
N LYS A 128 -14.58 -23.87 8.34
CA LYS A 128 -14.36 -23.66 6.91
C LYS A 128 -15.67 -23.40 6.17
N SER A 129 -15.61 -22.56 5.16
CA SER A 129 -16.70 -22.30 4.21
C SER A 129 -16.11 -22.15 2.81
N GLU A 130 -16.74 -22.80 1.83
CA GLU A 130 -16.32 -22.77 0.44
C GLU A 130 -17.56 -22.71 -0.45
N SER A 131 -17.57 -21.75 -1.38
CA SER A 131 -18.67 -21.53 -2.33
C SER A 131 -18.17 -20.67 -3.49
N ASP A 132 -18.57 -21.03 -4.71
CA ASP A 132 -18.32 -20.25 -5.94
C ASP A 132 -16.85 -19.85 -6.15
N GLY A 133 -15.92 -20.77 -5.92
CA GLY A 133 -14.47 -20.51 -6.06
C GLY A 133 -13.90 -19.53 -5.02
N ARG A 134 -14.63 -19.32 -3.92
CA ARG A 134 -14.19 -18.58 -2.74
C ARG A 134 -14.01 -19.52 -1.58
N TYR A 135 -12.97 -19.27 -0.79
CA TYR A 135 -12.60 -20.11 0.34
C TYR A 135 -12.28 -19.25 1.56
N ILE A 136 -12.75 -19.68 2.72
CA ILE A 136 -12.36 -19.13 4.02
C ILE A 136 -12.24 -20.25 5.05
N ALA A 137 -11.18 -20.23 5.84
CA ALA A 137 -10.98 -21.17 6.92
C ALA A 137 -10.26 -20.55 8.11
N LEU A 138 -10.56 -21.08 9.29
CA LEU A 138 -9.93 -20.74 10.56
C LEU A 138 -9.27 -21.96 11.14
N SER A 139 -8.03 -21.79 11.58
CA SER A 139 -7.30 -22.79 12.36
C SER A 139 -6.91 -22.20 13.70
N PHE A 140 -7.36 -22.83 14.79
CA PHE A 140 -7.06 -22.37 16.14
C PHE A 140 -5.56 -22.50 16.44
N VAL A 141 -4.98 -21.45 17.03
CA VAL A 141 -3.55 -21.39 17.40
C VAL A 141 -3.38 -21.50 18.91
N GLY A 142 -4.11 -20.68 19.66
CA GLY A 142 -3.94 -20.56 21.11
C GLY A 142 -4.71 -19.34 21.64
N PHE A 143 -4.43 -18.96 22.88
CA PHE A 143 -5.02 -17.76 23.48
C PHE A 143 -4.08 -16.56 23.39
N SER A 144 -4.40 -15.41 23.97
CA SER A 144 -3.49 -14.27 24.15
C SER A 144 -4.12 -13.31 25.17
N PRO A 145 -3.34 -12.69 26.05
CA PRO A 145 -3.86 -11.66 26.95
C PRO A 145 -4.32 -10.40 26.22
N LYS A 146 -3.79 -10.16 25.01
CA LYS A 146 -4.09 -8.96 24.19
C LYS A 146 -4.55 -9.35 22.79
N GLY A 147 -5.53 -8.61 22.27
CA GLY A 147 -5.92 -8.70 20.87
C GLY A 147 -4.84 -8.17 19.94
N LEU A 148 -4.87 -8.59 18.68
CA LEU A 148 -4.00 -8.09 17.63
C LEU A 148 -4.41 -6.66 17.25
N SER A 149 -3.43 -5.80 17.09
CA SER A 149 -3.61 -4.41 16.65
C SER A 149 -3.12 -4.19 15.23
N VAL A 150 -3.70 -3.22 14.53
CA VAL A 150 -3.23 -2.77 13.21
C VAL A 150 -1.74 -2.40 13.27
N GLY A 151 -0.96 -2.83 12.27
CA GLY A 151 0.50 -2.68 12.26
C GLY A 151 1.25 -3.62 13.24
N GLY A 152 0.55 -4.60 13.79
CA GLY A 152 1.07 -5.57 14.76
C GLY A 152 1.88 -6.73 14.18
N ASN A 153 2.19 -6.74 12.88
CA ASN A 153 2.97 -7.78 12.20
C ASN A 153 4.39 -7.29 11.85
N LEU A 154 5.32 -8.22 11.67
CA LEU A 154 6.67 -7.93 11.18
C LEU A 154 6.67 -7.63 9.67
N GLY A 155 5.84 -8.36 8.93
CA GLY A 155 5.70 -8.21 7.49
C GLY A 155 4.89 -9.34 6.89
N ASN A 156 5.16 -9.64 5.62
CA ASN A 156 4.52 -10.74 4.91
C ASN A 156 5.54 -11.45 4.01
N ILE A 157 5.45 -12.77 3.95
CA ILE A 157 6.09 -13.57 2.91
C ILE A 157 5.11 -13.65 1.74
N PHE A 158 5.61 -13.35 0.55
CA PHE A 158 4.90 -13.47 -0.70
C PHE A 158 5.45 -14.66 -1.46
N LYS A 159 4.57 -15.46 -2.05
CA LYS A 159 4.89 -16.48 -3.03
C LYS A 159 4.10 -16.16 -4.29
N ILE A 160 4.80 -15.65 -5.30
CA ILE A 160 4.21 -15.05 -6.48
C ILE A 160 4.59 -15.86 -7.71
N THR A 161 3.59 -16.31 -8.45
CA THR A 161 3.76 -16.99 -9.73
C THR A 161 3.62 -15.99 -10.87
N ILE A 162 4.69 -15.82 -11.64
CA ILE A 162 4.73 -15.08 -12.90
C ILE A 162 4.54 -16.11 -14.02
N ARG A 163 3.51 -15.93 -14.83
CA ARG A 163 3.18 -16.82 -15.96
C ARG A 163 3.59 -16.21 -17.29
N GLU A 164 3.63 -17.03 -18.33
CA GLU A 164 3.99 -16.62 -19.69
C GLU A 164 5.42 -16.05 -19.75
N VAL A 165 6.33 -16.68 -19.00
CA VAL A 165 7.75 -16.29 -18.92
C VAL A 165 8.53 -17.05 -19.99
N ASN A 166 8.87 -16.37 -21.09
CA ASN A 166 9.53 -16.94 -22.25
C ASN A 166 11.07 -16.80 -22.18
N VAL A 167 11.70 -17.26 -21.10
CA VAL A 167 13.17 -17.27 -20.96
C VAL A 167 13.65 -18.59 -20.36
N THR A 168 14.88 -18.99 -20.66
CA THR A 168 15.48 -20.19 -20.05
C THR A 168 15.79 -19.95 -18.58
N ARG A 169 15.97 -21.04 -17.83
CA ARG A 169 16.30 -20.98 -16.40
C ARG A 169 17.57 -20.16 -16.10
N ASP A 170 18.62 -20.37 -16.89
CA ASP A 170 19.89 -19.67 -16.69
C ASP A 170 19.77 -18.17 -17.00
N VAL A 171 18.99 -17.81 -18.03
CA VAL A 171 18.72 -16.41 -18.35
C VAL A 171 17.92 -15.74 -17.22
N PHE A 172 16.86 -16.38 -16.74
CA PHE A 172 16.08 -15.85 -15.61
C PHE A 172 16.97 -15.68 -14.38
N LYS A 173 17.75 -16.70 -14.02
CA LYS A 173 18.64 -16.67 -12.85
C LYS A 173 19.60 -15.50 -12.92
N ASN A 174 20.32 -15.34 -14.04
CA ASN A 174 21.30 -14.27 -14.21
C ASN A 174 20.63 -12.88 -14.12
N VAL A 175 19.46 -12.71 -14.75
CA VAL A 175 18.69 -11.45 -14.69
C VAL A 175 18.23 -11.16 -13.26
N PHE A 176 17.67 -12.15 -12.57
CA PHE A 176 17.15 -11.99 -11.21
C PHE A 176 18.28 -11.72 -10.20
N GLU A 177 19.41 -12.42 -10.30
CA GLU A 177 20.58 -12.18 -9.45
C GLU A 177 21.17 -10.79 -9.66
N LYS A 178 21.26 -10.33 -10.91
CA LYS A 178 21.69 -8.96 -11.24
C LYS A 178 20.72 -7.93 -10.67
N LEU A 179 19.41 -8.13 -10.84
CA LEU A 179 18.38 -7.25 -10.30
C LEU A 179 18.50 -7.13 -8.77
N MET A 180 18.64 -8.25 -8.08
CA MET A 180 18.78 -8.28 -6.62
C MET A 180 20.10 -7.64 -6.16
N HIS A 181 21.17 -7.77 -6.95
CA HIS A 181 22.43 -7.08 -6.69
C HIS A 181 22.29 -5.56 -6.83
N GLU A 182 21.68 -5.07 -7.91
CA GLU A 182 21.43 -3.62 -8.11
C GLU A 182 20.58 -3.05 -6.97
N ILE A 183 19.49 -3.74 -6.58
CA ILE A 183 18.67 -3.33 -5.42
C ILE A 183 19.53 -3.18 -4.17
N ARG A 184 20.43 -4.13 -3.86
CA ARG A 184 21.30 -4.02 -2.68
C ARG A 184 22.30 -2.88 -2.78
N VAL A 185 22.96 -2.72 -3.92
CA VAL A 185 24.01 -1.70 -4.13
C VAL A 185 23.44 -0.29 -3.95
N TYR A 186 22.21 -0.05 -4.41
CA TYR A 186 21.57 1.26 -4.33
C TYR A 186 20.77 1.51 -3.03
N GLY A 187 20.95 0.67 -2.01
CA GLY A 187 20.34 0.88 -0.69
C GLY A 187 18.94 0.30 -0.51
N GLY A 188 18.51 -0.56 -1.42
CA GLY A 188 17.26 -1.32 -1.37
C GLY A 188 16.28 -0.96 -2.48
N LEU A 189 15.03 -1.38 -2.31
CA LEU A 189 13.92 -1.02 -3.17
C LEU A 189 13.32 0.30 -2.68
N PRO A 190 13.01 1.28 -3.55
CA PRO A 190 12.29 2.47 -3.15
C PRO A 190 10.97 2.09 -2.50
N ASN A 191 10.71 2.54 -1.27
CA ASN A 191 9.55 2.13 -0.50
C ASN A 191 8.29 2.92 -0.87
N TYR A 192 8.03 3.03 -2.17
CA TYR A 192 6.86 3.70 -2.73
C TYR A 192 5.56 3.15 -2.12
N PHE A 193 4.54 3.99 -2.07
CA PHE A 193 3.17 3.53 -1.97
C PHE A 193 2.74 2.94 -3.32
N GLY A 194 2.28 1.68 -3.31
CA GLY A 194 1.88 0.98 -4.54
C GLY A 194 0.47 1.35 -5.03
N TYR A 195 0.08 0.81 -6.19
CA TYR A 195 -1.18 1.10 -6.89
C TYR A 195 -2.44 1.00 -6.01
N GLN A 196 -2.49 0.03 -5.11
CA GLN A 196 -3.63 -0.17 -4.20
C GLN A 196 -3.89 1.03 -3.29
N ARG A 197 -2.87 1.83 -2.97
CA ARG A 197 -3.02 3.04 -2.15
C ARG A 197 -3.82 4.12 -2.90
N PHE A 198 -3.69 4.16 -4.21
CA PHE A 198 -4.31 5.17 -5.07
C PHE A 198 -5.64 4.72 -5.67
N GLY A 199 -5.89 3.40 -5.66
CA GLY A 199 -7.06 2.74 -6.22
C GLY A 199 -6.68 1.92 -7.45
N THR A 200 -6.98 0.62 -7.46
CA THR A 200 -6.55 -0.28 -8.54
C THR A 200 -7.34 -0.11 -9.83
N ILE A 201 -8.64 0.18 -9.73
CA ILE A 201 -9.52 0.41 -10.89
C ILE A 201 -9.56 1.88 -11.28
N ARG A 202 -9.58 2.77 -10.27
CA ARG A 202 -9.58 4.22 -10.42
C ARG A 202 -8.45 4.79 -9.57
N PRO A 203 -7.25 4.99 -10.14
CA PRO A 203 -6.08 5.52 -9.43
C PRO A 203 -6.20 7.04 -9.23
N ASN A 204 -7.22 7.47 -8.48
CA ASN A 204 -7.60 8.89 -8.37
C ASN A 204 -7.82 9.38 -6.94
N THR A 205 -7.60 8.52 -5.94
CA THR A 205 -7.85 8.90 -4.53
C THR A 205 -6.96 10.07 -4.08
N HIS A 206 -5.72 10.17 -4.57
CA HIS A 206 -4.84 11.30 -4.31
C HIS A 206 -5.27 12.57 -5.04
N ILE A 207 -5.79 12.46 -6.27
CA ILE A 207 -6.34 13.59 -7.03
C ILE A 207 -7.51 14.21 -6.27
N ILE A 208 -8.45 13.37 -5.80
CA ILE A 208 -9.56 13.81 -4.94
C ILE A 208 -9.01 14.45 -3.66
N GLY A 209 -7.99 13.86 -3.04
CA GLY A 209 -7.34 14.39 -1.85
C GLY A 209 -6.76 15.79 -2.05
N ARG A 210 -6.10 16.02 -3.19
CA ARG A 210 -5.55 17.32 -3.60
C ARG A 210 -6.64 18.38 -3.67
N TYR A 211 -7.73 18.10 -4.38
CA TYR A 211 -8.85 19.03 -4.51
C TYR A 211 -9.49 19.35 -3.16
N ILE A 212 -9.63 18.35 -2.27
CA ILE A 212 -10.16 18.60 -0.92
C ILE A 212 -9.24 19.52 -0.10
N LEU A 213 -7.91 19.33 -0.18
CA LEU A 213 -6.94 20.19 0.52
C LEU A 213 -6.99 21.64 0.01
N LEU A 214 -7.12 21.82 -1.30
CA LEU A 214 -7.22 23.13 -1.93
C LEU A 214 -8.59 23.82 -1.70
N GLY A 215 -9.55 23.14 -1.07
CA GLY A 215 -10.91 23.65 -0.88
C GLY A 215 -11.78 23.60 -2.13
N ASP A 216 -11.29 23.02 -3.23
CA ASP A 216 -12.04 22.83 -4.47
C ASP A 216 -12.93 21.58 -4.38
N TYR A 217 -14.00 21.70 -3.60
CA TYR A 217 -14.92 20.60 -3.38
C TYR A 217 -15.71 20.22 -4.64
N GLU A 218 -15.88 21.15 -5.57
CA GLU A 218 -16.51 20.86 -6.86
C GLU A 218 -15.64 19.89 -7.66
N ALA A 219 -14.37 20.22 -7.89
CA ALA A 219 -13.45 19.34 -8.60
C ALA A 219 -13.28 17.99 -7.90
N ALA A 220 -13.23 17.96 -6.56
CA ALA A 220 -13.18 16.71 -5.80
C ALA A 220 -14.39 15.79 -6.08
N ILE A 221 -15.60 16.36 -6.11
CA ILE A 221 -16.82 15.62 -6.40
C ILE A 221 -16.92 15.24 -7.87
N MET A 222 -16.52 16.12 -8.79
CA MET A 222 -16.51 15.82 -10.22
C MET A 222 -15.51 14.70 -10.55
N GLU A 223 -14.32 14.70 -9.94
CA GLU A 223 -13.36 13.60 -10.09
C GLU A 223 -13.94 12.27 -9.57
N LEU A 224 -14.61 12.31 -8.41
CA LEU A 224 -15.28 11.13 -7.85
C LEU A 224 -16.37 10.59 -8.79
N LEU A 225 -17.16 11.47 -9.43
CA LEU A 225 -18.37 11.09 -10.16
C LEU A 225 -18.17 10.92 -11.68
N LEU A 226 -17.36 11.76 -12.33
CA LEU A 226 -17.37 11.94 -13.78
C LEU A 226 -16.17 11.32 -14.49
N SER A 227 -15.00 11.29 -13.85
CA SER A 227 -13.77 10.82 -14.48
C SER A 227 -13.87 9.33 -14.84
N VAL A 228 -13.62 8.99 -16.11
CA VAL A 228 -13.71 7.62 -16.63
C VAL A 228 -12.31 7.03 -16.74
N TYR A 229 -12.12 5.85 -16.15
CA TYR A 229 -10.85 5.13 -16.22
C TYR A 229 -10.93 3.88 -17.11
N PRO A 230 -9.85 3.48 -17.81
CA PRO A 230 -9.87 2.42 -18.81
C PRO A 230 -10.39 1.07 -18.30
N HIS A 231 -10.18 0.75 -17.03
CA HIS A 231 -10.47 -0.57 -16.47
C HIS A 231 -11.78 -0.64 -15.67
N GLU A 232 -12.60 0.41 -15.70
CA GLU A 232 -13.95 0.38 -15.15
C GLU A 232 -14.88 -0.56 -15.95
N SER A 233 -15.95 -1.05 -15.31
CA SER A 233 -16.97 -1.83 -16.02
C SER A 233 -17.72 -0.95 -17.03
N PRO A 234 -18.17 -1.49 -18.18
CA PRO A 234 -18.89 -0.71 -19.19
C PRO A 234 -20.07 0.07 -18.61
N ARG A 235 -20.88 -0.59 -17.77
CA ARG A 235 -22.01 0.04 -17.07
C ARG A 235 -21.60 1.23 -16.19
N SER A 236 -20.44 1.16 -15.53
CA SER A 236 -19.95 2.30 -14.74
C SER A 236 -19.54 3.44 -15.66
N LYS A 237 -18.81 3.15 -16.75
CA LYS A 237 -18.38 4.17 -17.73
C LYS A 237 -19.58 4.92 -18.31
N GLU A 238 -20.56 4.19 -18.84
CA GLU A 238 -21.80 4.74 -19.41
C GLU A 238 -22.57 5.62 -18.41
N ALA A 239 -22.61 5.21 -17.13
CA ALA A 239 -23.28 6.00 -16.10
C ALA A 239 -22.55 7.32 -15.79
N ARG A 240 -21.22 7.30 -15.77
CA ARG A 240 -20.38 8.50 -15.56
C ARG A 240 -20.46 9.44 -16.76
N GLU A 241 -20.38 8.91 -17.98
CA GLU A 241 -20.52 9.66 -19.23
C GLU A 241 -21.89 10.34 -19.31
N PHE A 242 -22.96 9.61 -19.03
CA PHE A 242 -24.31 10.19 -18.95
C PHE A 242 -24.38 11.36 -17.97
N LEU A 243 -23.82 11.21 -16.77
CA LEU A 243 -23.85 12.28 -15.78
C LEU A 243 -22.98 13.46 -16.22
N LYS A 244 -21.83 13.21 -16.85
CA LYS A 244 -20.92 14.22 -17.39
C LYS A 244 -21.59 15.08 -18.48
N GLU A 245 -22.40 14.47 -19.34
CA GLU A 245 -23.11 15.17 -20.41
C GLU A 245 -24.34 15.94 -19.90
N THR A 246 -25.10 15.35 -18.98
CA THR A 246 -26.42 15.87 -18.62
C THR A 246 -26.44 16.69 -17.34
N MET A 247 -25.49 16.46 -16.43
CA MET A 247 -25.51 16.94 -15.04
C MET A 247 -26.83 16.65 -14.30
N ASP A 248 -27.63 15.68 -14.80
CA ASP A 248 -28.90 15.28 -14.21
C ASP A 248 -28.67 14.23 -13.12
N PHE A 249 -28.37 14.70 -11.91
CA PHE A 249 -28.15 13.84 -10.74
C PHE A 249 -29.36 12.95 -10.42
N LYS A 250 -30.59 13.39 -10.73
CA LYS A 250 -31.81 12.61 -10.43
C LYS A 250 -31.90 11.39 -11.35
N ARG A 251 -31.67 11.56 -12.65
CA ARG A 251 -31.63 10.43 -13.61
C ARG A 251 -30.38 9.58 -13.43
N ALA A 252 -29.23 10.18 -13.13
CA ALA A 252 -27.98 9.46 -12.92
C ALA A 252 -28.08 8.46 -11.75
N LEU A 253 -28.85 8.76 -10.71
CA LEU A 253 -29.06 7.84 -9.59
C LEU A 253 -29.65 6.49 -10.03
N ASN A 254 -30.41 6.43 -11.13
CA ASN A 254 -30.95 5.17 -11.65
C ASN A 254 -29.95 4.42 -12.54
N ARG A 255 -28.97 5.13 -13.13
CA ARG A 255 -27.95 4.54 -14.01
C ARG A 255 -26.73 4.03 -13.25
N PHE A 256 -26.29 4.76 -12.23
CA PHE A 256 -25.14 4.36 -11.42
C PHE A 256 -25.38 3.00 -10.73
N PRO A 257 -24.51 2.00 -10.94
CA PRO A 257 -24.73 0.66 -10.39
C PRO A 257 -24.72 0.64 -8.85
N PRO A 258 -25.48 -0.25 -8.18
CA PRO A 258 -25.54 -0.32 -6.72
C PRO A 258 -24.19 -0.54 -6.02
N SER A 259 -23.22 -1.14 -6.71
CA SER A 259 -21.85 -1.32 -6.22
C SER A 259 -21.10 -0.01 -5.97
N LEU A 260 -21.43 1.08 -6.68
CA LEU A 260 -20.86 2.41 -6.49
C LEU A 260 -21.57 3.16 -5.35
N LYS A 261 -21.49 2.58 -4.15
CA LYS A 261 -22.23 3.04 -2.96
C LYS A 261 -21.95 4.50 -2.63
N TYR A 262 -20.68 4.94 -2.69
CA TYR A 262 -20.28 6.29 -2.28
C TYR A 262 -20.69 7.33 -3.30
N GLU A 263 -20.52 7.05 -4.59
CA GLU A 263 -20.99 7.91 -5.67
C GLU A 263 -22.51 8.10 -5.60
N ARG A 264 -23.26 7.01 -5.37
CA ARG A 264 -24.72 7.08 -5.22
C ARG A 264 -25.17 7.93 -4.03
N ILE A 265 -24.42 7.92 -2.91
CA ILE A 265 -24.69 8.79 -1.75
C ILE A 265 -24.58 10.27 -2.15
N VAL A 266 -23.51 10.61 -2.86
CA VAL A 266 -23.23 11.98 -3.34
C VAL A 266 -24.27 12.42 -4.37
N ILE A 267 -24.53 11.60 -5.39
CA ILE A 267 -25.52 11.87 -6.44
C ILE A 267 -26.91 12.11 -5.82
N LYS A 268 -27.33 11.25 -4.89
CA LYS A 268 -28.61 11.42 -4.18
C LYS A 268 -28.69 12.75 -3.44
N TYR A 269 -27.60 13.19 -2.81
CA TYR A 269 -27.56 14.50 -2.16
C TYR A 269 -27.70 15.65 -3.16
N LEU A 270 -26.88 15.65 -4.21
CA LEU A 270 -26.85 16.72 -5.24
C LEU A 270 -28.14 16.79 -6.07
N SER A 271 -28.87 15.68 -6.22
CA SER A 271 -30.21 15.67 -6.83
C SER A 271 -31.24 16.55 -6.11
N ARG A 272 -30.97 16.94 -4.86
CA ARG A 272 -31.85 17.76 -4.01
C ARG A 272 -31.20 19.09 -3.60
N HIS A 273 -29.88 19.17 -3.60
CA HIS A 273 -29.11 20.33 -3.17
C HIS A 273 -28.14 20.71 -4.29
N ARG A 274 -28.60 21.56 -5.21
CA ARG A 274 -27.81 21.98 -6.37
C ARG A 274 -26.57 22.74 -5.90
N ASN A 275 -25.42 22.45 -6.50
CA ASN A 275 -24.13 23.11 -6.29
C ASN A 275 -23.59 23.06 -4.84
N ASP A 276 -24.18 22.28 -3.94
CA ASP A 276 -23.65 22.07 -2.58
C ASP A 276 -22.65 20.89 -2.54
N TYR A 277 -21.50 21.08 -3.18
CA TYR A 277 -20.46 20.06 -3.28
C TYR A 277 -19.79 19.76 -1.93
N LYS A 278 -19.61 20.79 -1.09
CA LYS A 278 -19.10 20.64 0.28
C LYS A 278 -20.05 19.77 1.12
N GLY A 279 -21.36 20.05 1.07
CA GLY A 279 -22.38 19.25 1.74
C GLY A 279 -22.44 17.82 1.22
N ALA A 280 -22.28 17.63 -0.10
CA ALA A 280 -22.23 16.32 -0.72
C ALA A 280 -21.01 15.51 -0.26
N LEU A 281 -19.83 16.13 -0.20
CA LEU A 281 -18.61 15.53 0.33
C LEU A 281 -18.78 15.10 1.79
N LEU A 282 -19.43 15.94 2.62
CA LEU A 282 -19.72 15.63 4.02
C LEU A 282 -20.67 14.46 4.24
N ARG A 283 -21.40 13.99 3.21
CA ARG A 283 -22.18 12.75 3.28
C ARG A 283 -21.30 11.51 3.25
N LEU A 284 -20.06 11.61 2.77
CA LEU A 284 -19.12 10.51 2.79
C LEU A 284 -18.63 10.26 4.23
N PRO A 285 -18.41 8.98 4.61
CA PRO A 285 -17.85 8.64 5.91
C PRO A 285 -16.52 9.39 6.17
N GLN A 286 -16.30 9.84 7.41
CA GLN A 286 -15.11 10.61 7.76
C GLN A 286 -13.81 9.85 7.45
N TRP A 287 -13.78 8.53 7.63
CA TRP A 287 -12.62 7.71 7.31
C TRP A 287 -12.28 7.73 5.81
N LEU A 288 -13.28 7.81 4.92
CA LEU A 288 -13.06 7.86 3.48
C LEU A 288 -12.54 9.24 3.06
N ARG A 289 -13.08 10.30 3.66
CA ARG A 289 -12.56 11.66 3.47
C ARG A 289 -11.10 11.75 3.93
N LYS A 290 -10.77 11.16 5.08
CA LYS A 290 -9.39 11.05 5.57
C LYS A 290 -8.49 10.25 4.61
N LEU A 291 -8.99 9.14 4.06
CA LEU A 291 -8.25 8.31 3.12
C LEU A 291 -7.81 9.10 1.88
N PHE A 292 -8.65 9.97 1.32
CA PHE A 292 -8.25 10.82 0.18
C PHE A 292 -7.06 11.72 0.52
N ILE A 293 -7.09 12.38 1.68
CA ILE A 293 -5.99 13.24 2.12
C ILE A 293 -4.71 12.43 2.36
N GLU A 294 -4.81 11.28 3.03
CA GLU A 294 -3.63 10.43 3.26
C GLU A 294 -3.11 9.78 1.98
N ALA A 295 -3.96 9.57 0.96
CA ALA A 295 -3.51 9.13 -0.37
C ALA A 295 -2.72 10.24 -1.06
N TYR A 296 -3.11 11.52 -0.90
CA TYR A 296 -2.32 12.63 -1.40
C TYR A 296 -0.97 12.78 -0.68
N GLN A 297 -0.90 12.55 0.63
CA GLN A 297 0.39 12.46 1.35
C GLN A 297 1.29 11.35 0.78
N SER A 298 0.69 10.20 0.47
CA SER A 298 1.40 9.08 -0.19
C SER A 298 1.93 9.47 -1.58
N TYR A 299 1.19 10.28 -2.33
CA TYR A 299 1.63 10.81 -3.63
C TYR A 299 2.85 11.74 -3.49
N ILE A 300 2.81 12.70 -2.56
CA ILE A 300 3.94 13.60 -2.29
C ILE A 300 5.18 12.80 -1.85
N PHE A 301 5.01 11.78 -1.00
CA PHE A 301 6.11 10.89 -0.63
C PHE A 301 6.70 10.18 -1.86
N ASN A 302 5.86 9.64 -2.75
CA ASN A 302 6.33 9.01 -3.97
C ASN A 302 7.10 9.99 -4.87
N LYS A 303 6.59 11.22 -5.04
CA LYS A 303 7.28 12.30 -5.78
C LYS A 303 8.63 12.64 -5.15
N LEU A 304 8.73 12.70 -3.82
CA LEU A 304 9.98 13.00 -3.13
C LEU A 304 11.04 11.92 -3.33
N VAL A 305 10.64 10.65 -3.25
CA VAL A 305 11.52 9.51 -3.57
C VAL A 305 11.97 9.56 -5.04
N SER A 306 11.03 9.81 -5.96
CA SER A 306 11.34 9.94 -7.40
C SER A 306 12.29 11.09 -7.68
N TYR A 307 12.10 12.25 -7.03
CA TYR A 307 12.97 13.40 -7.20
C TYR A 307 14.38 13.12 -6.66
N ARG A 308 14.49 12.39 -5.53
CA ARG A 308 15.80 11.94 -5.03
C ARG A 308 16.56 11.14 -6.08
N LEU A 309 15.90 10.15 -6.66
CA LEU A 309 16.47 9.29 -7.69
C LEU A 309 16.79 10.09 -8.97
N SER A 310 15.97 11.06 -9.37
CA SER A 310 16.28 11.86 -10.57
C SER A 310 17.55 12.71 -10.42
N LEU A 311 17.98 13.00 -9.19
CA LEU A 311 19.24 13.70 -8.88
C LEU A 311 20.44 12.74 -8.79
N GLY A 312 20.23 11.44 -9.04
CA GLY A 312 21.26 10.41 -8.95
C GLY A 312 21.72 10.10 -7.53
N ILE A 313 20.93 10.47 -6.52
CA ILE A 313 21.22 10.21 -5.10
C ILE A 313 20.71 8.82 -4.75
N GLY A 314 21.58 7.97 -4.21
CA GLY A 314 21.22 6.61 -3.80
C GLY A 314 20.21 6.57 -2.64
N LEU A 315 19.57 5.42 -2.42
CA LEU A 315 18.62 5.27 -1.30
C LEU A 315 19.35 5.06 0.05
N ASN A 316 20.63 4.71 0.01
CA ASN A 316 21.54 4.59 1.16
C ASN A 316 22.50 5.78 1.30
N GLU A 317 22.43 6.77 0.43
CA GLU A 317 23.31 7.95 0.51
C GLU A 317 22.66 9.00 1.40
N VAL A 318 23.25 9.35 2.54
CA VAL A 318 22.74 10.38 3.47
C VAL A 318 23.02 11.77 2.91
N ILE A 319 22.01 12.64 2.88
CA ILE A 319 22.14 14.05 2.47
C ILE A 319 21.71 15.01 3.58
N HIS A 320 22.11 16.28 3.44
CA HIS A 320 21.73 17.35 4.36
C HIS A 320 20.20 17.42 4.56
N GLY A 321 19.80 17.24 5.82
CA GLY A 321 18.42 17.24 6.31
C GLY A 321 17.71 15.89 6.34
N ASP A 322 18.33 14.80 5.88
CA ASP A 322 17.74 13.46 6.00
C ASP A 322 17.47 13.11 7.47
N ASN A 323 16.36 12.41 7.69
CA ASN A 323 16.06 11.79 8.97
C ASN A 323 16.61 10.36 8.96
N VAL A 324 17.46 10.01 9.91
CA VAL A 324 18.12 8.71 9.99
C VAL A 324 17.68 8.00 11.27
N PHE A 325 16.91 6.93 11.11
CA PHE A 325 16.41 6.10 12.19
C PHE A 325 17.47 5.05 12.58
N LEU A 326 17.96 5.13 13.82
CA LEU A 326 18.93 4.21 14.38
C LEU A 326 18.22 2.95 14.91
N LEU A 327 18.55 1.78 14.36
CA LEU A 327 17.85 0.52 14.66
C LEU A 327 18.08 0.05 16.10
N SER A 328 19.27 0.31 16.65
CA SER A 328 19.66 -0.11 18.00
C SER A 328 18.94 0.66 19.10
N SER A 329 18.76 1.97 18.91
CA SER A 329 18.23 2.87 19.94
C SER A 329 16.77 3.25 19.71
N GLY A 330 16.26 3.09 18.48
CA GLY A 330 14.89 3.46 18.10
C GLY A 330 14.67 4.97 17.95
N TYR A 331 15.75 5.77 17.96
CA TYR A 331 15.70 7.22 17.79
C TYR A 331 16.00 7.64 16.36
N VAL A 332 15.46 8.81 15.99
CA VAL A 332 15.75 9.48 14.72
C VAL A 332 16.76 10.60 14.99
N ARG A 333 17.84 10.65 14.21
CA ARG A 333 18.77 11.78 14.13
C ARG A 333 18.59 12.49 12.79
N LYS A 334 18.73 13.82 12.78
CA LYS A 334 18.71 14.62 11.55
C LYS A 334 20.16 14.91 11.12
N ALA A 335 20.44 14.76 9.82
CA ALA A 335 21.76 15.03 9.25
C ALA A 335 21.92 16.54 8.98
N GLU A 336 22.28 17.34 9.98
CA GLU A 336 22.31 18.82 9.88
C GLU A 336 23.69 19.39 9.54
N ARG A 337 24.78 18.76 9.99
CA ARG A 337 26.16 19.19 9.71
C ARG A 337 26.91 18.11 8.93
N ASP A 338 27.98 18.48 8.24
CA ASP A 338 28.81 17.51 7.49
C ASP A 338 29.33 16.37 8.38
N SER A 339 29.72 16.68 9.63
CA SER A 339 30.13 15.65 10.60
C SER A 339 28.99 14.69 10.97
N ASP A 340 27.74 15.17 10.98
CA ASP A 340 26.58 14.30 11.21
C ASP A 340 26.31 13.41 9.99
N ILE A 341 26.49 13.94 8.76
CA ILE A 341 26.30 13.19 7.52
C ILE A 341 27.27 12.02 7.46
N ASP A 342 28.57 12.25 7.69
CA ASP A 342 29.60 11.20 7.63
C ASP A 342 29.34 10.10 8.67
N GLU A 343 29.03 10.48 9.91
CA GLU A 343 28.72 9.53 10.99
C GLU A 343 27.45 8.71 10.68
N LEU A 344 26.37 9.38 10.22
CA LEU A 344 25.12 8.71 9.89
C LEU A 344 25.25 7.83 8.64
N GLN A 345 26.07 8.23 7.68
CA GLN A 345 26.39 7.42 6.51
C GLN A 345 27.06 6.11 6.93
N GLU A 346 28.03 6.15 7.86
CA GLU A 346 28.66 4.93 8.40
C GLU A 346 27.63 3.99 9.03
N TYR A 347 26.69 4.51 9.82
CA TYR A 347 25.61 3.69 10.38
C TYR A 347 24.69 3.08 9.31
N VAL A 348 24.40 3.81 8.24
CA VAL A 348 23.58 3.30 7.12
C VAL A 348 24.34 2.22 6.36
N ASP A 349 25.63 2.42 6.08
CA ASP A 349 26.48 1.46 5.37
C ASP A 349 26.68 0.15 6.15
N LEU A 350 26.78 0.24 7.49
CA LEU A 350 26.82 -0.92 8.38
C LEU A 350 25.45 -1.60 8.59
N GLY A 351 24.37 -1.05 8.01
CA GLY A 351 23.01 -1.57 8.18
C GLY A 351 22.45 -1.39 9.59
N LEU A 352 23.02 -0.46 10.37
CA LEU A 352 22.60 -0.12 11.75
C LEU A 352 21.57 1.02 11.78
N ALA A 353 21.38 1.70 10.66
CA ALA A 353 20.41 2.77 10.50
C ALA A 353 19.71 2.71 9.14
N ARG A 354 18.61 3.46 9.01
CA ARG A 354 17.90 3.65 7.74
C ARG A 354 17.45 5.09 7.57
N ILE A 355 17.43 5.55 6.33
CA ILE A 355 16.92 6.87 5.98
C ILE A 355 15.38 6.83 5.96
N GLU A 356 14.74 7.82 6.56
CA GLU A 356 13.30 8.04 6.53
C GLU A 356 12.98 9.43 5.96
N LEU A 357 12.00 9.49 5.06
CA LEU A 357 11.52 10.74 4.48
C LEU A 357 10.20 11.17 5.14
N PRO A 358 9.88 12.48 5.11
CA PRO A 358 8.62 12.97 5.63
C PRO A 358 7.44 12.43 4.81
N LEU A 359 6.49 11.82 5.50
CA LEU A 359 5.10 11.76 5.06
C LEU A 359 4.43 13.04 5.54
N VAL A 360 4.31 14.01 4.63
CA VAL A 360 4.01 15.41 4.93
C VAL A 360 2.72 15.61 5.71
N GLY A 361 2.67 16.63 6.56
CA GLY A 361 1.46 17.12 7.23
C GLY A 361 1.71 18.50 7.83
N TYR A 362 0.74 19.00 8.61
CA TYR A 362 0.79 20.39 9.08
C TYR A 362 1.95 20.71 10.03
N ALA A 363 2.59 19.69 10.62
CA ALA A 363 3.73 19.84 11.52
C ALA A 363 5.02 19.25 10.94
N THR A 364 5.07 19.03 9.63
CA THR A 364 6.33 18.68 8.96
C THR A 364 7.28 19.87 9.04
N PRO A 365 8.46 19.71 9.67
CA PRO A 365 9.43 20.80 9.79
C PRO A 365 10.09 21.10 8.44
N ILE A 366 10.42 22.36 8.19
CA ILE A 366 11.15 22.87 7.02
C ILE A 366 12.30 23.73 7.57
N ASN A 367 13.54 23.31 7.35
CA ASN A 367 14.76 23.86 7.96
C ASN A 367 15.83 24.26 6.92
N ASP A 368 15.44 24.59 5.68
CA ASP A 368 16.35 25.05 4.62
C ASP A 368 17.53 24.07 4.35
N THR A 369 17.20 22.79 4.18
CA THR A 369 18.15 21.74 3.84
C THR A 369 17.96 21.25 2.40
N ARG A 370 18.89 20.43 1.89
CA ARG A 370 18.77 19.82 0.55
C ARG A 370 17.50 18.96 0.42
N LEU A 371 17.13 18.23 1.47
CA LEU A 371 15.84 17.52 1.53
C LEU A 371 14.64 18.49 1.45
N ASP A 372 14.72 19.61 2.17
CA ASP A 372 13.64 20.59 2.24
C ASP A 372 13.48 21.34 0.91
N GLU A 373 14.56 21.65 0.20
CA GLU A 373 14.52 22.21 -1.17
C GLU A 373 13.74 21.30 -2.13
N MET A 374 14.00 19.98 -2.08
CA MET A 374 13.28 19.01 -2.89
C MET A 374 11.79 18.98 -2.55
N LEU A 375 11.47 19.03 -1.26
CA LEU A 375 10.09 19.03 -0.78
C LEU A 375 9.36 20.33 -1.16
N ILE A 376 9.97 21.48 -0.95
CA ILE A 376 9.42 22.81 -1.29
C ILE A 376 9.09 22.85 -2.77
N LYS A 377 10.03 22.45 -3.64
CA LYS A 377 9.77 22.43 -5.08
C LYS A 377 8.57 21.56 -5.47
N ILE A 378 8.42 20.38 -4.86
CA ILE A 378 7.24 19.53 -5.09
C ILE A 378 5.97 20.23 -4.60
N LEU A 379 6.00 20.84 -3.41
CA LEU A 379 4.85 21.56 -2.85
C LEU A 379 4.46 22.78 -3.72
N GLU A 380 5.42 23.49 -4.27
CA GLU A 380 5.21 24.62 -5.20
C GLU A 380 4.62 24.17 -6.53
N GLU A 381 5.19 23.13 -7.16
CA GLU A 381 4.66 22.52 -8.39
C GLU A 381 3.21 22.05 -8.21
N GLU A 382 2.91 21.51 -7.02
CA GLU A 382 1.59 21.03 -6.67
C GLU A 382 0.63 22.12 -6.15
N GLY A 383 1.14 23.31 -5.81
CA GLY A 383 0.38 24.42 -5.25
C GLY A 383 -0.16 24.18 -3.83
N ILE A 384 0.58 23.48 -2.96
CA ILE A 384 0.11 23.02 -1.65
C ILE A 384 0.91 23.65 -0.51
N ASP A 385 0.21 24.30 0.44
CA ASP A 385 0.77 24.69 1.74
C ASP A 385 0.52 23.57 2.77
N LEU A 386 1.54 23.25 3.57
CA LEU A 386 1.45 22.26 4.65
C LEU A 386 0.35 22.59 5.67
N LYS A 387 0.01 23.86 5.89
CA LYS A 387 -1.08 24.30 6.79
C LYS A 387 -2.45 23.75 6.37
N LEU A 388 -2.66 23.48 5.08
CA LEU A 388 -3.91 22.92 4.57
C LEU A 388 -4.24 21.56 5.20
N PHE A 389 -3.23 20.78 5.59
CA PHE A 389 -3.42 19.52 6.32
C PHE A 389 -4.03 19.69 7.72
N LYS A 390 -4.03 20.93 8.27
CA LYS A 390 -4.74 21.29 9.51
C LYS A 390 -6.07 21.98 9.21
N GLU A 391 -6.09 22.89 8.23
CA GLU A 391 -7.25 23.69 7.85
C GLU A 391 -8.34 22.89 7.13
N VAL A 392 -8.03 21.67 6.67
CA VAL A 392 -9.03 20.73 6.12
C VAL A 392 -10.11 20.33 7.14
N TYR A 393 -9.95 20.62 8.44
CA TYR A 393 -11.02 20.43 9.41
C TYR A 393 -12.20 21.41 9.15
N PRO A 394 -13.48 20.99 9.22
CA PRO A 394 -13.97 19.68 9.67
C PRO A 394 -14.20 18.65 8.53
N ILE A 395 -13.73 18.91 7.31
CA ILE A 395 -13.86 17.98 6.17
C ILE A 395 -13.07 16.70 6.42
N ALA A 396 -11.90 16.77 7.04
CA ALA A 396 -11.18 15.60 7.50
C ALA A 396 -10.50 15.89 8.84
N PRO A 397 -10.17 14.86 9.64
CA PRO A 397 -9.28 15.05 10.78
C PRO A 397 -7.93 15.66 10.33
N PRO A 398 -7.36 16.61 11.09
CA PRO A 398 -6.04 17.16 10.80
C PRO A 398 -4.97 16.08 10.71
N ILE A 399 -4.02 16.22 9.78
CA ILE A 399 -2.91 15.26 9.64
C ILE A 399 -1.59 15.93 9.98
N LYS A 400 -0.99 15.47 11.09
CA LYS A 400 0.25 16.03 11.64
C LYS A 400 1.47 15.84 10.74
N GLY A 401 1.50 14.72 10.02
CA GLY A 401 2.71 14.23 9.33
C GLY A 401 3.46 13.22 10.20
N THR A 402 4.31 12.42 9.57
CA THR A 402 5.15 11.37 10.20
C THR A 402 6.39 11.14 9.34
N LEU A 403 7.26 10.23 9.76
CA LEU A 403 8.34 9.71 8.93
C LEU A 403 7.97 8.34 8.35
N ARG A 404 8.57 8.01 7.20
CA ARG A 404 8.44 6.72 6.53
C ARG A 404 9.81 6.31 5.96
N PRO A 405 10.23 5.04 6.13
CA PRO A 405 11.47 4.53 5.53
C PRO A 405 11.53 4.79 4.03
N LEU A 406 12.65 5.34 3.57
CA LEU A 406 12.94 5.64 2.16
C LEU A 406 13.00 4.37 1.32
N SER A 407 13.69 3.35 1.83
CA SER A 407 13.84 2.06 1.17
C SER A 407 13.32 0.90 2.00
N CYS A 408 13.09 -0.22 1.32
CA CYS A 408 12.78 -1.50 1.91
C CYS A 408 13.53 -2.59 1.16
N ASN A 409 13.91 -3.67 1.84
CA ASN A 409 14.64 -4.77 1.21
C ASN A 409 13.74 -5.99 1.06
N PRO A 410 13.59 -6.56 -0.14
CA PRO A 410 13.09 -7.92 -0.27
C PRO A 410 14.12 -8.87 0.35
N LEU A 411 13.71 -9.58 1.40
CA LEU A 411 14.56 -10.54 2.13
C LEU A 411 14.09 -11.97 1.90
N LEU A 412 14.91 -12.95 2.30
CA LEU A 412 14.55 -14.38 2.27
C LEU A 412 13.98 -14.81 0.92
N TYR A 413 14.62 -14.37 -0.15
CA TYR A 413 14.12 -14.57 -1.49
C TYR A 413 14.63 -15.87 -2.09
N ASP A 414 13.79 -16.52 -2.88
CA ASP A 414 14.11 -17.73 -3.65
C ASP A 414 13.24 -17.78 -4.91
N PHE A 415 13.64 -18.55 -5.91
CA PHE A 415 12.84 -18.75 -7.11
C PHE A 415 12.87 -20.19 -7.61
N SER A 416 11.75 -20.62 -8.18
CA SER A 416 11.65 -21.88 -8.90
C SER A 416 11.02 -21.65 -10.27
N ILE A 417 11.41 -22.48 -11.24
CA ILE A 417 10.96 -22.35 -12.64
C ILE A 417 10.37 -23.69 -13.04
N ASN A 418 9.14 -23.67 -13.55
CA ASN A 418 8.43 -24.83 -14.09
C ASN A 418 7.82 -24.41 -15.43
N ASP A 419 8.27 -25.03 -16.52
CA ASP A 419 7.85 -24.74 -17.89
C ASP A 419 7.90 -23.23 -18.22
N ASP A 420 6.73 -22.61 -18.44
CA ASP A 420 6.54 -21.19 -18.76
C ASP A 420 6.22 -20.32 -17.54
N THR A 421 6.43 -20.85 -16.33
CA THR A 421 6.12 -20.18 -15.07
C THR A 421 7.33 -20.03 -14.16
N VAL A 422 7.42 -18.89 -13.50
CA VAL A 422 8.43 -18.63 -12.47
C VAL A 422 7.75 -18.25 -11.18
N THR A 423 8.02 -19.00 -10.11
CA THR A 423 7.58 -18.66 -8.77
C THR A 423 8.70 -17.96 -8.02
N VAL A 424 8.46 -16.74 -7.57
CA VAL A 424 9.38 -15.99 -6.71
C VAL A 424 8.79 -15.93 -5.30
N THR A 425 9.57 -16.36 -4.31
CA THR A 425 9.23 -16.22 -2.90
C THR A 425 10.10 -15.13 -2.29
N PHE A 426 9.54 -14.25 -1.46
CA PHE A 426 10.30 -13.18 -0.78
C PHE A 426 9.51 -12.63 0.41
N PHE A 427 10.22 -12.11 1.41
CA PHE A 427 9.67 -11.36 2.54
C PHE A 427 9.71 -9.86 2.27
N MET A 428 8.62 -9.15 2.62
CA MET A 428 8.59 -7.70 2.71
C MET A 428 8.17 -7.23 4.11
N PRO A 429 8.81 -6.20 4.68
CA PRO A 429 8.42 -5.64 5.96
C PRO A 429 7.03 -4.98 5.91
N SER A 430 6.41 -4.84 7.07
CA SER A 430 5.15 -4.12 7.23
C SER A 430 5.26 -2.68 6.73
N GLY A 431 4.24 -2.23 6.00
CA GLY A 431 4.23 -0.89 5.40
C GLY A 431 4.87 -0.80 4.00
N SER A 432 5.43 -1.90 3.48
CA SER A 432 5.92 -2.02 2.10
C SER A 432 4.97 -2.82 1.21
N TYR A 433 5.09 -2.64 -0.11
CA TYR A 433 4.18 -3.19 -1.11
C TYR A 433 4.91 -4.19 -2.02
N ALA A 434 4.44 -5.44 -2.07
CA ALA A 434 4.99 -6.44 -2.98
C ALA A 434 4.86 -6.03 -4.46
N THR A 435 3.82 -5.28 -4.80
CA THR A 435 3.63 -4.75 -6.16
C THR A 435 4.73 -3.77 -6.59
N VAL A 436 5.40 -3.09 -5.66
CA VAL A 436 6.55 -2.23 -5.97
C VAL A 436 7.77 -3.09 -6.33
N PHE A 437 7.99 -4.21 -5.64
CA PHE A 437 9.07 -5.14 -6.00
C PHE A 437 8.78 -5.82 -7.35
N LEU A 438 7.55 -6.31 -7.54
CA LEU A 438 7.15 -6.92 -8.80
C LEU A 438 7.17 -5.93 -9.96
N ARG A 439 6.84 -4.66 -9.72
CA ARG A 439 7.04 -3.57 -10.68
C ARG A 439 8.51 -3.47 -11.11
N GLU A 440 9.44 -3.50 -10.15
CA GLU A 440 10.88 -3.46 -10.42
C GLU A 440 11.36 -4.62 -11.32
N VAL A 441 10.78 -5.82 -11.09
CA VAL A 441 11.05 -7.04 -11.86
C VAL A 441 10.46 -6.98 -13.28
N LEU A 442 9.21 -6.53 -13.42
CA LEU A 442 8.45 -6.60 -14.68
C LEU A 442 8.60 -5.37 -15.57
N LYS A 443 8.94 -4.21 -15.00
CA LYS A 443 8.96 -2.86 -15.62
C LYS A 443 7.88 -2.63 -16.69
N PRO A 444 6.59 -2.84 -16.35
CA PRO A 444 5.53 -2.86 -17.34
C PRO A 444 5.20 -1.45 -17.84
N ARG A 445 4.87 -1.33 -19.13
CA ARG A 445 4.27 -0.10 -19.68
C ARG A 445 2.88 0.15 -19.11
N ASP A 446 2.10 -0.92 -18.97
CA ASP A 446 0.77 -0.91 -18.34
C ASP A 446 0.76 -1.91 -17.17
N PRO A 447 0.91 -1.44 -15.92
CA PRO A 447 0.88 -2.27 -14.72
C PRO A 447 -0.41 -3.07 -14.55
N PHE A 448 -1.55 -2.53 -15.00
CA PHE A 448 -2.83 -3.20 -14.85
C PHE A 448 -2.92 -4.44 -15.75
N ILE A 449 -2.45 -4.33 -17.00
CA ILE A 449 -2.46 -5.45 -17.97
C ILE A 449 -1.60 -6.62 -17.47
N VAL A 450 -0.49 -6.35 -16.78
CA VAL A 450 0.36 -7.40 -16.21
C VAL A 450 -0.12 -7.93 -14.85
N GLY A 451 -1.16 -7.33 -14.27
CA GLY A 451 -1.80 -7.80 -13.03
C GLY A 451 -1.23 -7.22 -11.73
N LEU A 452 -0.60 -6.04 -11.78
CA LEU A 452 -0.12 -5.31 -10.59
C LEU A 452 -1.21 -4.53 -9.85
#